data_AF-R5GD44-F1
#
_entry.id   AF-R5GD44-F1
#
_cell.length_a   1.000
_cell.length_b   1.000
_cell.length_c   1.000
_cell.angle_alpha   90.00
_cell.angle_beta   90.00
_cell.angle_gamma   90.00
#
_symmetry.space_group_name_H-M   'P 1'
#
loop_
_entity.id
_entity.type
_entity.pdbx_description
1 polymer ?
#
loop_
_entity_poly.entity_id
_entity_poly.type
_entity_poly.pdbx_seq_one_letter_code
_entity_poly.pdbx_strand_id
1 'polypeptide(L)' 'MADYTVSMSPVQRGDPASSCVGCGECLAKCPQHLDIPSLLARVKDVMGK' A
#
# COMPACT_ATOMS: atom_id res chain seq x y z
N MET A 1 16.81 3.99 10.35
CA MET A 1 15.66 3.66 9.47
C MET A 1 14.49 4.54 9.90
N ALA A 2 14.30 5.68 9.24
CA ALA A 2 13.15 6.53 9.51
C ALA A 2 11.96 5.91 8.79
N ASP A 3 10.92 5.49 9.53
CA ASP A 3 9.63 5.14 8.95
C ASP A 3 9.22 6.31 8.02
N TYR A 4 9.05 6.04 6.73
CA TYR A 4 8.72 7.03 5.68
C TYR A 4 7.45 7.84 5.98
N THR A 5 6.69 7.42 6.99
CA THR A 5 5.51 8.06 7.53
C THR A 5 5.82 9.23 8.48
N VAL A 6 7.02 9.32 9.07
CA VAL A 6 7.42 10.43 9.95
C VAL A 6 7.57 11.76 9.21
N SER A 7 7.91 11.72 7.91
CA SER A 7 8.04 12.90 7.05
C SER A 7 6.70 13.42 6.52
N MET A 8 5.60 12.68 6.73
CA MET A 8 4.28 12.99 6.21
C MET A 8 3.34 13.47 7.32
N SER A 9 2.59 14.55 7.05
CA SER A 9 1.51 15.01 7.93
C SER A 9 0.53 13.84 8.20
N PRO A 10 -0.10 13.76 9.40
CA PRO A 10 -1.02 12.68 9.75
C PRO A 10 -2.15 12.48 8.73
N VAL A 11 -2.58 13.55 8.07
CA VAL A 11 -3.63 13.55 7.02
C VAL A 11 -3.17 12.88 5.71
N GLN A 12 -1.86 12.80 5.45
CA GLN A 12 -1.30 12.29 4.20
C GLN A 12 -0.84 10.81 4.28
N ARG A 13 -0.83 10.22 5.47
CA ARG A 13 -0.58 8.78 5.64
C ARG A 13 -1.89 8.06 5.37
N GLY A 14 -2.09 7.58 4.15
CA GLY A 14 -3.11 6.56 3.91
C GLY A 14 -2.89 5.32 4.78
N ASP A 15 -3.78 4.34 4.66
CA ASP A 15 -3.64 3.07 5.38
C ASP A 15 -2.36 2.31 4.98
N PRO A 16 -1.74 1.56 5.90
CA PRO A 16 -0.59 0.73 5.60
C PRO A 16 -0.94 -0.39 4.59
N ALA A 17 0.08 -0.92 3.91
CA ALA A 17 -0.12 -2.03 2.97
C ALA A 17 -0.74 -3.27 3.63
N SER A 18 -0.50 -3.47 4.94
CA SER A 18 -1.11 -4.53 5.75
C SER A 18 -2.63 -4.42 5.90
N SER A 19 -3.22 -3.23 5.69
CA SER A 19 -4.67 -3.02 5.68
C SER A 19 -5.35 -3.47 4.37
N CYS A 20 -4.58 -3.86 3.34
CA CYS A 20 -5.17 -4.37 2.11
C CYS A 20 -5.89 -5.70 2.36
N VAL A 21 -7.18 -5.77 2.00
CA VAL A 21 -8.02 -6.98 2.12
C VAL A 21 -8.15 -7.77 0.81
N GLY A 22 -7.44 -7.36 -0.24
CA GLY A 22 -7.50 -8.03 -1.54
C GLY A 22 -8.81 -7.84 -2.30
N CYS A 23 -9.51 -6.70 -2.12
CA CYS A 23 -10.81 -6.46 -2.77
C CYS A 23 -10.75 -6.33 -4.30
N GLY A 24 -9.59 -5.99 -4.87
CA GLY A 24 -9.39 -5.88 -6.31
C GLY A 24 -9.97 -4.62 -6.98
N GLU A 25 -10.63 -3.71 -6.26
CA GLU A 25 -11.23 -2.49 -6.84
C GLU A 25 -10.21 -1.58 -7.54
N CYS A 26 -8.95 -1.64 -7.11
CA CYS A 26 -7.85 -0.90 -7.70
C CYS A 26 -7.49 -1.40 -9.12
N LEU A 27 -7.75 -2.67 -9.44
CA LEU A 27 -7.40 -3.26 -10.74
C LEU A 27 -8.14 -2.59 -11.89
N ALA A 28 -9.44 -2.31 -11.70
CA ALA A 28 -10.26 -1.62 -12.70
C ALA A 28 -9.89 -0.14 -12.86
N LYS A 29 -9.26 0.46 -11.84
CA LYS A 29 -8.88 1.88 -11.83
C LYS A 29 -7.48 2.13 -12.37
N CYS A 30 -6.62 1.11 -12.41
CA CYS A 30 -5.22 1.27 -12.76
C CYS A 30 -5.04 1.30 -14.28
N PRO A 31 -4.70 2.45 -14.90
CA PRO A 31 -4.49 2.54 -16.36
C PRO A 31 -3.26 1.77 -16.84
N GLN A 32 -2.38 1.39 -15.91
CA GLN A 32 -1.15 0.64 -16.19
C GLN A 32 -1.31 -0.87 -15.94
N HIS A 33 -2.51 -1.32 -15.55
CA HIS A 33 -2.80 -2.74 -15.31
C HIS A 33 -1.83 -3.41 -14.33
N LEU A 34 -1.40 -2.69 -13.29
CA LEU A 34 -0.55 -3.24 -12.24
C LEU A 34 -1.36 -4.18 -11.35
N ASP A 35 -0.73 -5.28 -10.95
CA ASP A 35 -1.27 -6.18 -9.93
C ASP A 35 -1.01 -5.59 -8.52
N ILE A 36 -1.76 -4.54 -8.20
CA ILE A 36 -1.64 -3.77 -6.96
C ILE A 36 -1.84 -4.65 -5.72
N PRO A 37 -2.82 -5.57 -5.63
CA PRO A 37 -2.97 -6.45 -4.48
C PRO A 37 -1.70 -7.28 -4.20
N SER A 38 -1.10 -7.88 -5.24
CA SER A 38 0.14 -8.65 -5.11
C SER A 38 1.33 -7.78 -4.70
N LEU A 39 1.42 -6.55 -5.22
CA LEU A 39 2.46 -5.59 -4.82
C LEU A 39 2.31 -5.17 -3.36
N LEU A 40 1.09 -4.89 -2.90
CA LEU A 40 0.83 -4.54 -1.49
C LEU A 40 1.12 -5.71 -0.55
N ALA A 41 0.82 -6.95 -0.95
CA ALA A 41 1.21 -8.14 -0.20
C ALA A 41 2.73 -8.24 -0.04
N ARG A 42 3.49 -8.02 -1.12
CA ARG A 42 4.97 -7.99 -1.05
C ARG A 42 5.49 -6.88 -0.13
N VAL A 43 4.86 -5.70 -0.16
CA VAL A 43 5.23 -4.60 0.75
C VAL A 43 4.93 -4.97 2.19
N LYS A 44 3.77 -5.59 2.47
CA LYS A 44 3.46 -6.14 3.79
C LYS A 44 4.51 -7.13 4.25
N ASP A 45 5.01 -8.01 3.39
CA ASP A 45 6.00 -9.02 3.78
C ASP A 45 7.40 -8.43 4.00
N VAL A 46 7.81 -7.44 3.19
CA VAL A 46 9.17 -6.87 3.23
C VAL A 46 9.29 -5.70 4.21
N MET A 47 8.21 -4.93 4.38
CA MET A 47 8.19 -3.65 5.10
C MET A 47 7.10 -3.59 6.18
N GLY A 48 6.24 -4.61 6.29
CA GLY A 48 5.20 -4.64 7.31
C GLY A 48 5.83 -4.78 8.70
N LYS A 49 5.65 -3.75 9.52
CA LYS A 49 5.57 -3.93 10.97
C LYS A 49 4.18 -4.43 11.32
#